data_AF-A0A4Y8AX62-F1
#
_entry.id   AF-A0A4Y8AX62-F1
#
_cell.length_a   1.000
_cell.length_b   1.000
_cell.length_c   1.000
_cell.angle_alpha   90.00
_cell.angle_beta   90.00
_cell.angle_gamma   90.00
#
_symmetry.space_group_name_H-M   'P 1'
#
loop_
_entity.id
_entity.type
_entity.pdbx_description
1 polymer ?
#
loop_
_entity_poly.entity_id
_entity_poly.type
_entity_poly.pdbx_seq_one_letter_code
_entity_poly.pdbx_strand_id
1 'polypeptide(L)'
;MTRERSLLDKFFLFLKGLSMGAANKVPGVSGGTVSFVLGFYEEMIYSFRKINYKALLLLINGRFKGFYNYTNTTFLILVFGGSMFSYFTVSLALDYLLEVYELYVWSAFFGMILGSIFYISKDFNDWNTKNIVVMIIGVLLGIAISFMSPAKENDNLWFVFVCGIIGVSGMTLPGLSGSFILILMGNYVLLLVDSVAVLFKTLTEVFTGDFSFMDSEERIRYLKIIATFTGGSAFGLIVTSHILGYVLKRWHQIVTAIIIGFIAGSLGIVWPWKKEVYKIENGVNLLDAKGNKVIENFERYFPDFYNNETWIAIFFIVVGAVIILLIDKYGAERKEYIDE
;
A
#
# COMPACT_ATOMS: atom_id res chain seq x y z
N MET A 1 -8.98 22.61 6.35
CA MET A 1 -10.01 23.31 5.54
C MET A 1 -9.97 22.70 4.14
N THR A 2 -11.07 22.64 3.40
CA THR A 2 -11.04 22.25 1.98
C THR A 2 -10.28 23.34 1.23
N ARG A 3 -9.03 23.07 0.83
CA ARG A 3 -8.22 23.98 0.03
C ARG A 3 -8.91 24.11 -1.34
N GLU A 4 -9.18 25.33 -1.81
CA GLU A 4 -9.61 25.51 -3.19
C GLU A 4 -8.44 25.14 -4.09
N ARG A 5 -8.59 24.02 -4.81
CA ARG A 5 -7.55 23.48 -5.70
C ARG A 5 -7.80 23.97 -7.12
N SER A 6 -6.74 24.44 -7.77
CA SER A 6 -6.76 24.71 -9.21
C SER A 6 -7.00 23.41 -10.00
N LEU A 7 -7.39 23.52 -11.27
CA LEU A 7 -7.53 22.34 -12.14
C LEU A 7 -6.23 21.56 -12.28
N LEU A 8 -5.09 22.26 -12.34
CA LEU A 8 -3.76 21.64 -12.38
C LEU A 8 -3.47 20.85 -11.10
N ASP A 9 -3.79 21.40 -9.93
CA ASP A 9 -3.56 20.67 -8.66
C ASP A 9 -4.44 19.44 -8.54
N LYS A 10 -5.67 19.50 -9.06
CA LYS A 10 -6.57 18.33 -9.12
C LYS A 10 -6.00 17.26 -10.06
N PHE A 11 -5.46 17.66 -11.21
CA PHE A 11 -4.81 16.74 -12.15
C PHE A 11 -3.56 16.09 -11.54
N PHE A 12 -2.68 16.86 -10.90
CA PHE A 12 -1.52 16.30 -10.20
C PHE A 12 -1.92 15.40 -9.04
N LEU A 13 -2.99 15.72 -8.31
CA LEU A 13 -3.50 14.83 -7.26
C LEU A 13 -4.03 13.50 -7.83
N PHE A 14 -4.72 13.55 -8.96
CA PHE A 14 -5.16 12.34 -9.65
C PHE A 14 -3.97 11.49 -10.10
N LEU A 15 -2.91 12.11 -10.67
CA LEU A 15 -1.67 11.41 -11.02
C LEU A 15 -0.97 10.81 -9.80
N LYS A 16 -0.95 11.51 -8.66
CA LYS A 16 -0.46 10.99 -7.38
C LYS A 16 -1.23 9.74 -6.93
N GLY A 17 -2.56 9.76 -7.07
CA GLY A 17 -3.42 8.59 -6.84
C GLY A 17 -3.15 7.45 -7.80
N LEU A 18 -2.91 7.75 -9.07
CA LEU A 18 -2.56 6.78 -10.11
C LEU A 18 -1.21 6.10 -9.80
N SER A 19 -0.18 6.84 -9.40
CA SER A 19 1.10 6.27 -8.93
C SER A 19 0.93 5.39 -7.70
N MET A 20 0.09 5.79 -6.74
CA MET A 20 -0.23 4.97 -5.56
C MET A 20 -0.94 3.66 -5.95
N GLY A 21 -1.86 3.69 -6.92
CA GLY A 21 -2.54 2.49 -7.43
C GLY A 21 -1.58 1.55 -8.16
N ALA A 22 -0.69 2.08 -8.99
CA ALA A 22 0.33 1.29 -9.68
C ALA A 22 1.27 0.60 -8.68
N ALA A 23 1.67 1.31 -7.63
CA ALA A 23 2.53 0.77 -6.58
C ALA A 23 1.85 -0.36 -5.78
N ASN A 24 0.56 -0.22 -5.46
CA ASN A 24 -0.19 -1.25 -4.73
C ASN A 24 -0.30 -2.60 -5.48
N LYS A 25 -0.08 -2.61 -6.79
CA LYS A 25 -0.07 -3.83 -7.60
C LYS A 25 1.24 -4.61 -7.44
N VAL A 26 2.35 -3.93 -7.11
CA VAL A 26 3.67 -4.55 -6.95
C VAL A 26 3.82 -5.09 -5.54
N PRO A 27 4.07 -6.41 -5.35
CA PRO A 27 4.30 -6.98 -4.03
C PRO A 27 5.42 -6.26 -3.28
N GLY A 28 5.25 -5.99 -1.99
CA GLY A 28 6.30 -5.33 -1.18
C GLY A 28 6.47 -3.82 -1.39
N VAL A 29 5.80 -3.20 -2.38
CA VAL A 29 5.72 -1.73 -2.51
C VAL A 29 4.37 -1.28 -1.95
N SER A 30 4.37 -0.53 -0.85
CA SER A 30 3.14 -0.02 -0.24
C SER A 30 2.73 1.34 -0.82
N GLY A 31 1.45 1.50 -1.18
CA GLY A 31 0.88 2.80 -1.55
C GLY A 31 0.98 3.83 -0.41
N GLY A 32 1.08 3.38 0.85
CA GLY A 32 1.43 4.22 1.99
C GLY A 32 2.82 4.85 1.85
N THR A 33 3.81 4.08 1.38
CA THR A 33 5.16 4.60 1.08
C THR A 33 5.09 5.63 -0.04
N VAL A 34 4.42 5.30 -1.15
CA VAL A 34 4.34 6.21 -2.31
C VAL A 34 3.61 7.50 -1.96
N SER A 35 2.53 7.44 -1.17
CA SER A 35 1.84 8.65 -0.72
C SER A 35 2.67 9.50 0.23
N PHE A 36 3.52 8.87 1.05
CA PHE A 36 4.46 9.56 1.94
C PHE A 36 5.54 10.27 1.13
N VAL A 37 6.14 9.56 0.19
CA VAL A 37 7.17 10.08 -0.73
C VAL A 37 6.63 11.22 -1.59
N LEU A 38 5.42 11.09 -2.12
CA LEU A 38 4.78 12.13 -2.94
C LEU A 38 4.13 13.26 -2.11
N GLY A 39 4.33 13.25 -0.79
CA GLY A 39 3.97 14.35 0.12
C GLY A 39 2.47 14.57 0.30
N PHE A 40 1.62 13.58 0.02
CA PHE A 40 0.16 13.69 0.23
C PHE A 40 -0.37 12.73 1.31
N TYR A 41 0.51 11.99 1.97
CA TYR A 41 0.18 11.05 3.02
C TYR A 41 -0.54 11.68 4.21
N GLU A 42 -0.02 12.78 4.77
CA GLU A 42 -0.62 13.42 5.94
C GLU A 42 -2.05 13.90 5.63
N GLU A 43 -2.24 14.50 4.46
CA GLU A 43 -3.57 14.92 4.01
C GLU A 43 -4.53 13.72 3.88
N MET A 44 -4.04 12.58 3.41
CA MET A 44 -4.81 11.33 3.35
C MET A 44 -5.21 10.85 4.74
N ILE A 45 -4.27 10.75 5.68
CA ILE A 45 -4.55 10.33 7.07
C ILE A 45 -5.53 11.29 7.75
N TYR A 46 -5.36 12.60 7.58
CA TYR A 46 -6.28 13.60 8.12
C TYR A 46 -7.67 13.52 7.50
N SER A 47 -7.77 13.18 6.22
CA SER A 47 -9.06 12.97 5.55
C SER A 47 -9.75 11.71 6.06
N PHE A 48 -9.02 10.60 6.24
CA PHE A 48 -9.54 9.37 6.86
C PHE A 48 -10.03 9.57 8.29
N ARG A 49 -9.30 10.33 9.10
CA ARG A 49 -9.72 10.62 10.49
C ARG A 49 -11.08 11.31 10.57
N LYS A 50 -11.45 12.07 9.52
CA LYS A 50 -12.75 12.74 9.45
C LYS A 50 -13.87 11.84 8.97
N ILE A 51 -13.57 10.64 8.47
CA ILE A 51 -14.57 9.60 8.24
C ILE A 51 -14.88 8.98 9.61
N ASN A 52 -15.75 9.65 10.36
CA ASN A 52 -16.15 9.27 11.71
C ASN A 52 -17.66 9.41 11.89
N TYR A 53 -18.15 9.16 13.11
CA TYR A 53 -19.58 9.25 13.42
C TYR A 53 -20.23 10.58 13.02
N LYS A 54 -19.49 11.70 13.12
CA LYS A 54 -19.99 13.01 12.65
C LYS A 54 -20.19 13.06 11.14
N ALA A 55 -19.30 12.45 10.35
CA ALA A 55 -19.50 12.34 8.91
C ALA A 55 -20.72 11.49 8.58
N LEU A 56 -20.92 10.37 9.28
CA LEU A 56 -22.10 9.53 9.11
C LEU A 56 -23.40 10.29 9.44
N LEU A 57 -23.43 11.04 10.54
CA LEU A 57 -24.56 11.91 10.88
C LEU A 57 -24.82 12.98 9.83
N LEU A 58 -23.79 13.59 9.23
CA LEU A 58 -23.97 14.56 8.15
C LEU A 58 -24.61 13.91 6.92
N LEU A 59 -24.25 12.66 6.61
CA LEU A 59 -24.80 11.89 5.50
C LEU A 59 -26.27 11.52 5.74
N ILE A 60 -26.57 10.93 6.90
CA ILE A 60 -27.93 10.47 7.26
C ILE A 60 -28.91 11.65 7.36
N ASN A 61 -28.46 12.81 7.84
CA ASN A 61 -29.28 14.02 7.92
C ASN A 61 -29.40 14.80 6.58
N GLY A 62 -28.94 14.21 5.46
CA GLY A 62 -29.03 14.84 4.13
C GLY A 62 -28.14 16.07 3.92
N ARG A 63 -27.19 16.34 4.84
CA ARG A 63 -26.27 17.49 4.76
C ARG A 63 -25.06 17.20 3.87
N PHE A 64 -25.30 16.83 2.61
CA PHE A 64 -24.28 16.39 1.66
C PHE A 64 -23.14 17.39 1.47
N LYS A 65 -23.44 18.70 1.35
CA LYS A 65 -22.40 19.74 1.23
C LYS A 65 -21.52 19.82 2.48
N GLY A 66 -22.11 19.62 3.66
CA GLY A 66 -21.39 19.57 4.93
C GLY A 66 -20.49 18.35 5.02
N PHE A 67 -20.99 17.17 4.63
CA PHE A 67 -20.19 15.94 4.52
C PHE A 67 -19.02 16.12 3.55
N TYR A 68 -19.28 16.68 2.37
CA TYR A 68 -18.30 16.89 1.30
C TYR A 68 -17.09 17.71 1.77
N ASN A 69 -17.36 18.84 2.41
CA ASN A 69 -16.33 19.73 2.93
C ASN A 69 -15.66 19.17 4.19
N TYR A 70 -16.42 18.50 5.05
CA TYR A 70 -15.89 17.91 6.28
C TYR A 70 -14.86 16.84 5.95
N THR A 71 -15.20 15.83 5.15
CA THR A 71 -14.32 14.67 4.88
C THR A 71 -13.22 14.92 3.84
N ASN A 72 -13.12 16.13 3.29
CA ASN A 72 -12.22 16.44 2.17
C ASN A 72 -12.49 15.51 0.97
N THR A 73 -13.77 15.36 0.60
CA THR A 73 -14.19 14.37 -0.40
C THR A 73 -13.52 14.57 -1.75
N THR A 74 -13.24 15.82 -2.16
CA THR A 74 -12.49 16.10 -3.40
C THR A 74 -11.14 15.39 -3.43
N PHE A 75 -10.38 15.48 -2.34
CA PHE A 75 -9.09 14.81 -2.23
C PHE A 75 -9.24 13.29 -2.33
N LEU A 76 -10.16 12.72 -1.54
CA LEU A 76 -10.39 11.28 -1.51
C LEU A 76 -10.82 10.76 -2.89
N ILE A 77 -11.79 11.40 -3.55
CA ILE A 77 -12.26 10.98 -4.88
C ILE A 77 -11.13 11.03 -5.91
N LEU A 78 -10.28 12.06 -5.90
CA LEU A 78 -9.19 12.15 -6.89
C LEU A 78 -8.10 11.12 -6.64
N VAL A 79 -7.69 10.90 -5.39
CA VAL A 79 -6.65 9.91 -5.04
C VAL A 79 -7.16 8.49 -5.29
N PHE A 80 -8.33 8.13 -4.76
CA PHE A 80 -8.91 6.80 -4.97
C PHE A 80 -9.38 6.58 -6.40
N GLY A 81 -9.91 7.61 -7.05
CA GLY A 81 -10.27 7.56 -8.47
C GLY A 81 -9.03 7.33 -9.35
N GLY A 82 -7.91 8.01 -9.08
CA GLY A 82 -6.64 7.76 -9.74
C GLY A 82 -6.12 6.35 -9.48
N SER A 83 -6.17 5.89 -8.22
CA SER A 83 -5.75 4.54 -7.84
C SER A 83 -6.60 3.45 -8.52
N MET A 84 -7.92 3.65 -8.62
CA MET A 84 -8.83 2.74 -9.32
C MET A 84 -8.59 2.77 -10.83
N PHE A 85 -8.39 3.96 -11.41
CA PHE A 85 -8.08 4.11 -12.83
C PHE A 85 -6.75 3.43 -13.19
N SER A 86 -5.74 3.50 -12.31
CA SER A 86 -4.47 2.81 -12.47
C SER A 86 -4.66 1.30 -12.68
N TYR A 87 -5.59 0.68 -11.95
CA TYR A 87 -5.84 -0.76 -12.05
C TYR A 87 -6.23 -1.19 -13.48
N PHE A 88 -6.97 -0.36 -14.21
CA PHE A 88 -7.41 -0.64 -15.57
C PHE A 88 -6.43 -0.16 -16.66
N THR A 89 -5.37 0.58 -16.28
CA THR A 89 -4.47 1.20 -17.25
C THR A 89 -3.02 0.86 -16.96
N VAL A 90 -2.40 1.56 -16.01
CA VAL A 90 -0.99 1.39 -15.66
C VAL A 90 -0.70 0.00 -15.15
N SER A 91 -1.60 -0.61 -14.38
CA SER A 91 -1.40 -1.97 -13.87
C SER A 91 -1.32 -3.02 -14.98
N LEU A 92 -2.05 -2.87 -16.09
CA LEU A 92 -1.93 -3.79 -17.23
C LEU A 92 -0.59 -3.65 -17.94
N ALA A 93 -0.14 -2.41 -18.15
CA ALA A 93 1.18 -2.14 -18.74
C ALA A 93 2.30 -2.63 -17.80
N LEU A 94 2.13 -2.44 -16.49
CA LEU A 94 3.07 -2.88 -15.48
C LEU A 94 3.13 -4.41 -15.38
N ASP A 95 2.00 -5.10 -15.49
CA ASP A 95 1.94 -6.57 -15.53
C ASP A 95 2.78 -7.09 -16.72
N TYR A 96 2.59 -6.51 -17.91
CA TYR A 96 3.42 -6.85 -19.08
C TYR A 96 4.92 -6.56 -18.87
N LEU A 97 5.25 -5.40 -18.29
CA LEU A 97 6.65 -5.05 -18.01
C LEU A 97 7.28 -5.93 -16.93
N LEU A 98 6.51 -6.39 -15.94
CA LEU A 98 7.00 -7.32 -14.93
C LEU A 98 7.22 -8.71 -15.51
N GLU A 99 6.41 -9.16 -16.48
CA GLU A 99 6.63 -10.45 -17.15
C GLU A 99 7.89 -10.46 -18.04
N VAL A 100 8.16 -9.35 -18.76
CA VAL A 100 9.24 -9.30 -19.76
C VAL A 100 10.52 -8.66 -19.21
N TYR A 101 10.40 -7.65 -18.35
CA TYR A 101 11.47 -6.77 -17.91
C TYR A 101 11.55 -6.67 -16.37
N GLU A 102 11.23 -7.76 -15.67
CA GLU A 102 11.16 -7.84 -14.21
C GLU A 102 12.33 -7.10 -13.53
N LEU A 103 13.57 -7.46 -13.88
CA LEU A 103 14.79 -6.92 -13.29
C LEU A 103 14.84 -5.38 -13.36
N TYR A 104 14.47 -4.80 -14.50
CA TYR A 104 14.55 -3.34 -14.71
C TYR A 104 13.43 -2.60 -13.99
N VAL A 105 12.23 -3.18 -13.92
CA VAL A 105 11.11 -2.62 -13.16
C VAL A 105 11.47 -2.58 -11.67
N TRP A 106 11.93 -3.70 -11.09
CA TRP A 106 12.37 -3.73 -9.70
C TRP A 106 13.53 -2.78 -9.43
N SER A 107 14.48 -2.68 -10.37
CA SER A 107 15.58 -1.72 -10.29
C SER A 107 15.10 -0.27 -10.19
N ALA A 108 14.11 0.12 -11.01
CA ALA A 108 13.52 1.45 -10.94
C ALA A 108 12.82 1.70 -9.59
N PHE A 109 12.03 0.73 -9.08
CA PHE A 109 11.40 0.84 -7.76
C PHE A 109 12.41 0.92 -6.62
N PHE A 110 13.46 0.10 -6.66
CA PHE A 110 14.56 0.12 -5.71
C PHE A 110 15.24 1.49 -5.68
N GLY A 111 15.53 2.04 -6.86
CA GLY A 111 16.04 3.40 -7.04
C GLY A 111 15.15 4.48 -6.46
N MET A 112 13.84 4.42 -6.73
CA MET A 112 12.88 5.38 -6.16
C MET A 112 12.87 5.34 -4.63
N ILE A 113 12.91 4.14 -4.02
CA ILE A 113 12.94 4.00 -2.55
C ILE A 113 14.26 4.54 -1.97
N LEU A 114 15.40 4.26 -2.62
CA LEU A 114 16.69 4.83 -2.22
C LEU A 114 16.71 6.36 -2.30
N GLY A 115 16.25 6.93 -3.42
CA GLY A 115 16.15 8.38 -3.59
C GLY A 115 15.25 9.02 -2.53
N SER A 116 14.18 8.32 -2.15
CA SER A 116 13.27 8.75 -1.09
C SER A 116 13.93 8.75 0.28
N ILE A 117 14.64 7.68 0.65
CA ILE A 117 15.37 7.61 1.93
C ILE A 117 16.39 8.75 1.99
N PHE A 118 17.19 8.92 0.94
CA PHE A 118 18.19 9.99 0.86
C PHE A 118 17.57 11.38 1.08
N TYR A 119 16.48 11.67 0.36
CA TYR A 119 15.79 12.94 0.46
C TYR A 119 15.19 13.16 1.86
N ILE A 120 14.41 12.20 2.37
CA ILE A 120 13.72 12.33 3.66
C ILE A 120 14.75 12.43 4.80
N SER A 121 15.83 11.65 4.75
CA SER A 121 16.93 11.74 5.73
C SER A 121 17.65 13.09 5.69
N LYS A 122 17.75 13.72 4.52
CA LYS A 122 18.33 15.06 4.38
C LYS A 122 17.44 16.12 5.00
N ASP A 123 16.13 16.06 4.77
CA ASP A 123 15.15 17.02 5.29
C ASP A 123 14.84 16.82 6.79
N PHE A 124 15.15 15.66 7.35
CA PHE A 124 14.83 15.30 8.72
C PHE A 124 15.40 16.27 9.77
N ASN A 125 16.62 16.78 9.55
CA ASN A 125 17.33 17.80 10.35
C ASN A 125 17.28 17.73 11.90
N ASP A 126 16.91 16.57 12.48
CA ASP A 126 16.81 16.34 13.93
C ASP A 126 17.55 15.05 14.35
N TRP A 127 18.86 15.04 14.11
CA TRP A 127 19.75 13.90 14.37
C TRP A 127 20.16 13.78 15.85
N ASN A 128 19.19 13.77 16.75
CA ASN A 128 19.44 13.50 18.17
C ASN A 128 19.57 11.99 18.45
N THR A 129 20.24 11.62 19.55
CA THR A 129 20.47 10.22 19.94
C THR A 129 19.17 9.41 20.04
N LYS A 130 18.07 10.04 20.48
CA LYS A 130 16.78 9.38 20.64
C LYS A 130 16.21 8.97 19.26
N ASN A 131 16.27 9.86 18.27
CA ASN A 131 15.78 9.60 16.92
C ASN A 131 16.65 8.57 16.19
N ILE A 132 17.98 8.59 16.41
CA ILE A 132 18.88 7.57 15.85
C ILE A 132 18.52 6.18 16.41
N VAL A 133 18.31 6.06 17.73
CA VAL A 133 17.88 4.80 18.35
C VAL A 133 16.55 4.32 17.76
N VAL A 134 15.57 5.23 17.61
CA VAL A 134 14.27 4.90 17.03
C VAL A 134 14.39 4.47 15.56
N MET A 135 15.26 5.11 14.78
CA MET A 135 15.53 4.73 13.40
C MET A 135 16.13 3.32 13.32
N ILE A 136 17.09 2.99 14.19
CA ILE A 136 17.66 1.63 14.28
C ILE A 136 16.58 0.61 14.62
N ILE A 137 15.68 0.92 15.56
CA ILE A 137 14.52 0.06 15.87
C ILE A 137 13.66 -0.15 14.61
N GLY A 138 13.41 0.92 13.85
CA GLY A 138 12.71 0.82 12.56
C GLY A 138 13.40 -0.15 11.59
N VAL A 139 14.72 -0.03 11.43
CA VAL A 139 15.53 -0.93 10.57
C VAL A 139 15.39 -2.37 11.03
N LEU A 140 15.57 -2.63 12.33
CA LEU A 140 15.47 -3.96 12.91
C LEU A 140 14.08 -4.57 12.70
N LEU A 141 13.01 -3.76 12.85
CA LEU A 141 11.64 -4.21 12.58
C LEU A 141 11.43 -4.56 11.10
N GLY A 142 11.93 -3.76 10.17
CA GLY A 142 11.84 -4.03 8.72
C GLY A 142 12.58 -5.31 8.32
N ILE A 143 13.77 -5.52 8.89
CA ILE A 143 14.56 -6.74 8.68
C ILE A 143 13.86 -7.95 9.31
N ALA A 144 13.39 -7.85 10.55
CA ALA A 144 12.72 -8.95 11.25
C ALA A 144 11.48 -9.44 10.49
N ILE A 145 10.65 -8.51 10.01
CA ILE A 145 9.47 -8.82 9.20
C ILE A 145 9.85 -9.53 7.89
N SER A 146 11.01 -9.22 7.30
CA SER A 146 11.49 -9.83 6.07
C SER A 146 11.92 -11.30 6.23
N PHE A 147 12.14 -11.77 7.46
CA PHE A 147 12.52 -13.16 7.77
C PHE A 147 11.38 -13.97 8.39
N MET A 148 10.20 -13.37 8.60
CA MET A 148 9.04 -14.10 9.12
C MET A 148 8.52 -15.08 8.06
N SER A 149 8.31 -16.33 8.47
CA SER A 149 7.64 -17.33 7.62
C SER A 149 6.12 -17.15 7.69
N PRO A 150 5.40 -17.35 6.58
CA PRO A 150 3.93 -17.32 6.57
C PRO A 150 3.32 -18.31 7.56
N ALA A 151 2.32 -17.85 8.32
CA ALA A 151 1.49 -18.71 9.15
C ALA A 151 0.56 -19.58 8.29
N LYS A 152 -0.03 -20.61 8.91
CA LYS A 152 -1.09 -21.41 8.26
C LYS A 152 -2.39 -20.61 8.19
N GLU A 153 -3.12 -20.78 7.09
CA GLU A 153 -4.45 -20.21 6.91
C GLU A 153 -5.38 -20.55 8.09
N ASN A 154 -6.14 -19.54 8.53
CA ASN A 154 -7.12 -19.67 9.60
C ASN A 154 -8.42 -18.93 9.24
N ASP A 155 -9.50 -19.68 9.05
CA ASP A 155 -10.81 -19.17 8.64
C ASP A 155 -11.70 -18.72 9.81
N ASN A 156 -11.20 -18.75 11.05
CA ASN A 156 -11.94 -18.29 12.22
C ASN A 156 -12.31 -16.80 12.06
N LEU A 157 -13.61 -16.49 12.17
CA LEU A 157 -14.11 -15.13 11.94
C LEU A 157 -13.47 -14.06 12.84
N TRP A 158 -13.11 -14.39 14.09
CA TRP A 158 -12.39 -13.45 14.95
C TRP A 158 -10.97 -13.18 14.44
N PHE A 159 -10.29 -14.22 13.96
CA PHE A 159 -8.97 -14.07 13.35
C PHE A 159 -9.06 -13.27 12.04
N VAL A 160 -10.07 -13.53 11.21
CA VAL A 160 -10.37 -12.77 9.98
C VAL A 160 -10.64 -11.29 10.28
N PHE A 161 -11.39 -11.00 11.35
CA PHE A 161 -11.63 -9.63 11.78
C PHE A 161 -10.33 -8.91 12.15
N VAL A 162 -9.45 -9.58 12.90
CA VAL A 162 -8.11 -9.07 13.25
C VAL A 162 -7.22 -8.91 12.01
N CYS A 163 -7.27 -9.86 11.05
CA CYS A 163 -6.61 -9.72 9.75
C CYS A 163 -7.07 -8.47 9.03
N GLY A 164 -8.38 -8.17 9.08
CA GLY A 164 -8.94 -6.93 8.52
C GLY A 164 -8.34 -5.68 9.14
N ILE A 165 -8.26 -5.65 10.47
CA ILE A 165 -7.65 -4.53 11.22
C ILE A 165 -6.18 -4.37 10.81
N ILE A 166 -5.38 -5.41 11.03
CA ILE A 166 -3.92 -5.36 10.83
C ILE A 166 -3.58 -5.11 9.35
N GLY A 167 -4.29 -5.75 8.42
CA GLY A 167 -4.08 -5.60 6.98
C GLY A 167 -4.22 -4.14 6.55
N VAL A 168 -5.33 -3.48 6.91
CA VAL A 168 -5.53 -2.07 6.54
C VAL A 168 -4.66 -1.11 7.35
N SER A 169 -4.42 -1.40 8.63
CA SER A 169 -3.44 -0.65 9.43
C SER A 169 -2.06 -0.68 8.76
N GLY A 170 -1.67 -1.84 8.24
CA GLY A 170 -0.45 -2.03 7.47
C GLY A 170 -0.42 -1.19 6.19
N MET A 171 -1.47 -1.24 5.37
CA MET A 171 -1.56 -0.41 4.15
C MET A 171 -1.52 1.10 4.43
N THR A 172 -1.96 1.50 5.62
CA THR A 172 -1.98 2.90 6.07
C THR A 172 -0.61 3.35 6.59
N LEU A 173 0.28 2.44 6.98
CA LEU A 173 1.61 2.75 7.49
C LEU A 173 2.66 2.74 6.36
N PRO A 174 3.41 3.83 6.13
CA PRO A 174 4.46 3.87 5.13
C PRO A 174 5.53 2.81 5.39
N GLY A 175 5.99 2.18 4.32
CA GLY A 175 6.98 1.11 4.35
C GLY A 175 6.39 -0.28 4.63
N LEU A 176 5.15 -0.37 5.15
CA LEU A 176 4.52 -1.63 5.51
C LEU A 176 3.46 -2.01 4.45
N SER A 177 3.60 -3.20 3.86
CA SER A 177 2.63 -3.70 2.89
C SER A 177 1.57 -4.54 3.59
N GLY A 178 0.31 -4.07 3.59
CA GLY A 178 -0.78 -4.81 4.23
C GLY A 178 -1.08 -6.15 3.58
N SER A 179 -0.90 -6.28 2.26
CA SER A 179 -0.97 -7.57 1.57
C SER A 179 0.15 -8.50 2.03
N PHE A 180 1.38 -7.99 2.22
CA PHE A 180 2.48 -8.77 2.77
C PHE A 180 2.19 -9.26 4.20
N ILE A 181 1.61 -8.42 5.07
CA ILE A 181 1.21 -8.88 6.41
C ILE A 181 0.12 -9.95 6.35
N LEU A 182 -0.85 -9.85 5.43
CA LEU A 182 -1.85 -10.90 5.24
C LEU A 182 -1.25 -12.21 4.73
N ILE A 183 -0.19 -12.14 3.91
CA ILE A 183 0.61 -13.31 3.51
C ILE A 183 1.30 -13.90 4.75
N LEU A 184 1.95 -13.08 5.58
CA LEU A 184 2.58 -13.53 6.82
C LEU A 184 1.58 -14.14 7.81
N MET A 185 0.33 -13.65 7.82
CA MET A 185 -0.76 -14.22 8.63
C MET A 185 -1.40 -15.47 8.01
N GLY A 186 -0.99 -15.87 6.79
CA GLY A 186 -1.49 -17.06 6.11
C GLY A 186 -2.83 -16.90 5.40
N ASN A 187 -3.42 -15.71 5.41
CA ASN A 187 -4.81 -15.48 5.01
C ASN A 187 -4.97 -14.65 3.74
N TYR A 188 -3.89 -14.36 3.03
CA TYR A 188 -3.93 -13.59 1.79
C TYR A 188 -4.84 -14.23 0.73
N VAL A 189 -4.66 -15.53 0.46
CA VAL A 189 -5.43 -16.25 -0.56
C VAL A 189 -6.91 -16.27 -0.20
N LEU A 190 -7.22 -16.73 1.02
CA LEU A 190 -8.59 -16.75 1.55
C LEU A 190 -9.29 -15.39 1.42
N LEU A 191 -8.65 -14.30 1.84
CA LEU A 191 -9.30 -13.00 2.01
C LEU A 191 -9.31 -12.15 0.75
N LEU A 192 -8.23 -12.16 -0.04
CA LEU A 192 -8.07 -11.26 -1.17
C LEU A 192 -8.25 -11.94 -2.53
N VAL A 193 -8.19 -13.27 -2.58
CA VAL A 193 -8.40 -14.04 -3.82
C VAL A 193 -9.77 -14.70 -3.78
N ASP A 194 -9.96 -15.67 -2.89
CA ASP A 194 -11.15 -16.55 -2.92
C ASP A 194 -12.41 -15.79 -2.51
N SER A 195 -12.37 -15.12 -1.35
CA SER A 195 -13.47 -14.29 -0.86
C SER A 195 -13.89 -13.19 -1.84
N VAL A 196 -12.93 -12.55 -2.53
CA VAL A 196 -13.21 -11.48 -3.50
C VAL A 196 -13.81 -12.05 -4.78
N ALA A 197 -13.29 -13.17 -5.28
CA ALA A 197 -13.84 -13.84 -6.46
C ALA A 197 -15.29 -14.29 -6.23
N VAL A 198 -15.58 -14.87 -5.06
CA VAL A 198 -16.95 -15.25 -4.67
C VAL A 198 -17.84 -14.02 -4.57
N LEU A 199 -17.38 -12.93 -3.94
CA LEU A 199 -18.15 -11.68 -3.86
C LEU A 199 -18.47 -11.13 -5.26
N PHE A 200 -17.48 -11.07 -6.16
CA PHE A 200 -17.69 -10.57 -7.52
C PHE A 200 -18.71 -11.43 -8.29
N LYS A 201 -18.61 -12.76 -8.17
CA LYS A 201 -19.57 -13.69 -8.77
C LYS A 201 -20.98 -13.47 -8.21
N THR A 202 -21.13 -13.39 -6.89
CA THR A 202 -22.42 -13.14 -6.23
C THR A 202 -23.01 -11.80 -6.65
N LEU A 203 -22.22 -10.73 -6.73
CA LEU A 203 -22.70 -9.44 -7.21
C LEU A 203 -23.22 -9.54 -8.64
N THR A 204 -22.49 -10.23 -9.52
CA THR A 204 -22.88 -10.42 -10.93
C THR A 204 -24.21 -11.20 -11.02
N GLU A 205 -24.35 -12.29 -10.27
CA GLU A 205 -25.58 -13.10 -10.23
C GLU A 205 -26.78 -12.28 -9.73
N VAL A 206 -26.60 -11.52 -8.64
CA VAL A 206 -27.64 -10.63 -8.09
C VAL A 206 -28.05 -9.57 -9.11
N PHE A 207 -27.10 -8.98 -9.85
CA PHE A 207 -27.42 -8.03 -10.93
C PHE A 207 -28.21 -8.68 -12.07
N THR A 208 -28.00 -9.96 -12.34
CA THR A 208 -28.79 -10.74 -13.32
C THR A 208 -30.10 -11.30 -12.77
N GLY A 209 -30.39 -11.06 -11.48
CA GLY A 209 -31.60 -11.55 -10.80
C GLY A 209 -31.53 -12.99 -10.32
N ASP A 210 -30.34 -13.61 -10.32
CA ASP A 210 -30.10 -14.95 -9.79
C ASP A 210 -29.67 -14.87 -8.31
N PHE A 211 -30.38 -15.62 -7.46
CA PHE A 211 -30.13 -15.72 -6.02
C PHE A 211 -29.66 -17.13 -5.60
N SER A 212 -29.23 -17.96 -6.56
CA SER A 212 -28.69 -19.32 -6.34
C SER A 212 -27.51 -19.39 -5.36
N PHE A 213 -26.84 -18.26 -5.09
CA PHE A 213 -25.79 -18.21 -4.07
C PHE A 213 -26.30 -18.55 -2.65
N MET A 214 -27.59 -18.38 -2.37
CA MET A 214 -28.19 -18.68 -1.06
C MET A 214 -28.25 -20.18 -0.76
N ASP A 215 -28.21 -21.03 -1.79
CA ASP A 215 -28.30 -22.48 -1.63
C ASP A 215 -26.94 -23.14 -1.33
N SER A 216 -25.84 -22.39 -1.49
CA SER A 216 -24.49 -22.89 -1.28
C SER A 216 -23.94 -22.47 0.07
N GLU A 217 -23.76 -23.46 0.97
CA GLU A 217 -23.14 -23.25 2.28
C GLU A 217 -21.73 -22.66 2.17
N GLU A 218 -20.96 -23.09 1.17
CA GLU A 218 -19.61 -22.60 0.89
C GLU A 218 -19.62 -21.12 0.51
N ARG A 219 -20.53 -20.69 -0.39
CA ARG A 219 -20.64 -19.28 -0.78
C ARG A 219 -21.03 -18.40 0.40
N ILE A 220 -22.01 -18.83 1.20
CA ILE A 220 -22.41 -18.11 2.42
C ILE A 220 -21.23 -17.97 3.38
N ARG A 221 -20.39 -19.00 3.52
CA ARG A 221 -19.17 -18.93 4.34
C ARG A 221 -18.20 -17.88 3.82
N TYR A 222 -17.86 -17.85 2.53
CA TYR A 222 -16.96 -16.82 1.97
C TYR A 222 -17.55 -15.41 2.08
N LEU A 223 -18.87 -15.25 1.93
CA LEU A 223 -19.56 -13.98 2.13
C LEU A 223 -19.47 -13.50 3.59
N LYS A 224 -19.59 -14.41 4.57
CA LYS A 224 -19.35 -14.10 5.99
C LYS A 224 -17.90 -13.69 6.24
N ILE A 225 -16.94 -14.38 5.62
CA ILE A 225 -15.50 -14.07 5.75
C ILE A 225 -15.22 -12.67 5.21
N ILE A 226 -15.64 -12.35 3.98
CA ILE A 226 -15.36 -11.03 3.39
C ILE A 226 -16.10 -9.90 4.13
N ALA A 227 -17.32 -10.13 4.59
CA ALA A 227 -18.04 -9.17 5.41
C ALA A 227 -17.32 -8.90 6.74
N THR A 228 -16.84 -9.96 7.40
CA THR A 228 -16.08 -9.85 8.65
C THR A 228 -14.74 -9.15 8.45
N PHE A 229 -14.02 -9.51 7.40
CA PHE A 229 -12.77 -8.86 7.00
C PHE A 229 -13.00 -7.37 6.72
N THR A 230 -14.02 -7.03 5.92
CA THR A 230 -14.37 -5.64 5.60
C THR A 230 -14.73 -4.84 6.85
N GLY A 231 -15.49 -5.44 7.78
CA GLY A 231 -15.80 -4.84 9.07
C GLY A 231 -14.54 -4.55 9.90
N GLY A 232 -13.63 -5.52 9.98
CA GLY A 232 -12.34 -5.36 10.65
C GLY A 232 -11.46 -4.29 9.99
N SER A 233 -11.42 -4.27 8.67
CA SER A 233 -10.70 -3.27 7.86
C SER A 233 -11.23 -1.85 8.06
N ALA A 234 -12.56 -1.66 8.06
CA ALA A 234 -13.17 -0.37 8.32
C ALA A 234 -12.87 0.12 9.74
N PHE A 235 -13.00 -0.77 10.73
CA PHE A 235 -12.65 -0.46 12.13
C PHE A 235 -11.16 -0.12 12.27
N GLY A 236 -10.27 -0.94 11.70
CA GLY A 236 -8.82 -0.73 11.71
C GLY A 236 -8.42 0.59 11.07
N LEU A 237 -8.99 0.95 9.92
CA LEU A 237 -8.74 2.23 9.26
C LEU A 237 -9.09 3.42 10.17
N ILE A 238 -10.26 3.38 10.81
CA ILE A 238 -10.71 4.46 11.69
C ILE A 238 -9.77 4.56 12.90
N VAL A 239 -9.49 3.46 13.58
CA VAL A 239 -8.63 3.45 14.77
C VAL A 239 -7.21 3.89 14.41
N THR A 240 -6.60 3.30 13.39
CA THR A 240 -5.23 3.61 12.98
C THR A 240 -5.09 5.03 12.45
N SER A 241 -6.04 5.56 11.69
CA SER A 241 -5.99 6.96 11.22
C SER A 241 -6.09 7.97 12.37
N HIS A 242 -6.84 7.66 13.45
CA HIS A 242 -6.88 8.50 14.65
C HIS A 242 -5.57 8.44 15.42
N ILE A 243 -5.03 7.24 15.65
CA ILE A 243 -3.75 7.04 16.33
C ILE A 243 -2.65 7.76 15.54
N LEU A 244 -2.49 7.48 14.26
CA LEU A 244 -1.43 8.09 13.44
C LEU A 244 -1.60 9.60 13.32
N GLY A 245 -2.82 10.09 13.10
CA GLY A 245 -3.06 11.53 13.05
C GLY A 245 -2.75 12.25 14.36
N TYR A 246 -2.81 11.56 15.51
CA TYR A 246 -2.39 12.09 16.81
C TYR A 246 -0.87 12.00 16.99
N VAL A 247 -0.28 10.83 16.70
CA VAL A 247 1.15 10.56 16.89
C VAL A 247 1.99 11.42 15.93
N LEU A 248 1.60 11.54 14.65
CA LEU A 248 2.28 12.41 13.69
C LEU A 248 2.24 13.89 14.10
N LYS A 249 1.14 14.35 14.70
CA LYS A 249 1.03 15.74 15.16
C LYS A 249 1.91 16.02 16.38
N ARG A 250 2.04 15.07 17.30
CA ARG A 250 2.74 15.26 18.58
C ARG A 250 4.22 14.86 18.54
N TRP A 251 4.56 13.86 17.74
CA TRP A 251 5.88 13.22 17.69
C TRP A 251 6.37 13.05 16.26
N HIS A 252 6.15 14.08 15.42
CA HIS A 252 6.50 14.06 14.00
C HIS A 252 7.91 13.50 13.74
N GLN A 253 8.93 14.04 14.42
CA GLN A 253 10.33 13.61 14.24
C GLN A 253 10.55 12.13 14.60
N ILE A 254 9.97 11.64 15.70
CA ILE A 254 10.11 10.23 16.11
C ILE A 254 9.44 9.31 15.09
N VAL A 255 8.25 9.68 14.59
CA VAL A 255 7.52 8.89 13.59
C VAL A 255 8.24 8.91 12.24
N THR A 256 8.77 10.05 11.84
CA THR A 256 9.56 10.14 10.60
C THR A 256 10.83 9.31 10.71
N ALA A 257 11.53 9.32 11.85
CA ALA A 257 12.70 8.48 12.10
C ALA A 257 12.40 6.98 12.02
N ILE A 258 11.31 6.52 12.65
CA ILE A 258 10.93 5.10 12.60
C ILE A 258 10.53 4.68 11.19
N ILE A 259 9.83 5.54 10.43
CA ILE A 259 9.43 5.27 9.05
C ILE A 259 10.66 5.17 8.14
N ILE A 260 11.61 6.11 8.23
CA ILE A 260 12.87 6.06 7.48
C ILE A 260 13.59 4.75 7.76
N GLY A 261 13.76 4.42 9.05
CA GLY A 261 14.42 3.19 9.47
C GLY A 261 13.70 1.96 8.93
N PHE A 262 12.38 1.92 9.03
CA PHE A 262 11.56 0.80 8.56
C PHE A 262 11.65 0.60 7.04
N ILE A 263 11.55 1.69 6.26
CA ILE A 263 11.71 1.65 4.80
C ILE A 263 13.14 1.18 4.44
N ALA A 264 14.15 1.64 5.17
CA ALA A 264 15.53 1.20 4.98
C ALA A 264 15.74 -0.28 5.33
N GLY A 265 15.07 -0.78 6.39
CA GLY A 265 15.13 -2.19 6.78
C GLY A 265 14.37 -3.12 5.82
N SER A 266 13.30 -2.64 5.21
CA SER A 266 12.50 -3.41 4.24
C SER A 266 13.00 -3.34 2.80
N LEU A 267 14.10 -2.62 2.54
CA LEU A 267 14.72 -2.51 1.20
C LEU A 267 15.05 -3.87 0.58
N GLY A 268 15.34 -4.89 1.41
CA GLY A 268 15.60 -6.25 0.94
C GLY A 268 14.41 -6.89 0.22
N ILE A 269 13.17 -6.48 0.52
CA ILE A 269 11.96 -7.00 -0.12
C ILE A 269 11.90 -6.59 -1.61
N VAL A 270 12.37 -5.39 -1.91
CA VAL A 270 12.36 -4.77 -3.25
C VAL A 270 13.70 -4.94 -3.98
N TRP A 271 14.58 -5.81 -3.49
CA TRP A 271 15.88 -6.08 -4.11
C TRP A 271 15.71 -6.59 -5.56
N PRO A 272 16.37 -5.99 -6.57
CA PRO A 272 16.11 -6.33 -7.98
C PRO A 272 16.54 -7.74 -8.38
N TRP A 273 17.64 -8.23 -7.81
CA TRP A 273 18.20 -9.54 -8.16
C TRP A 273 17.60 -10.63 -7.28
N LYS A 274 16.47 -11.15 -7.73
CA LYS A 274 15.73 -12.21 -7.03
C LYS A 274 15.13 -13.24 -7.99
N LYS A 275 14.80 -14.41 -7.46
CA LYS A 275 14.09 -15.48 -8.17
C LYS A 275 12.83 -15.87 -7.40
N GLU A 276 11.73 -16.07 -8.13
CA GLU A 276 10.47 -16.53 -7.57
C GLU A 276 10.60 -17.97 -7.06
N VAL A 277 10.18 -18.19 -5.81
CA VAL A 277 10.01 -19.51 -5.21
C VAL A 277 8.51 -19.76 -5.10
N TYR A 278 8.01 -20.78 -5.79
CA TYR A 278 6.58 -21.09 -5.85
C TYR A 278 6.16 -22.02 -4.72
N LYS A 279 4.91 -21.86 -4.25
CA LYS A 279 4.33 -22.70 -3.20
C LYS A 279 4.04 -24.09 -3.76
N ILE A 280 4.57 -25.12 -3.09
CA ILE A 280 4.36 -26.52 -3.46
C ILE A 280 3.48 -27.19 -2.39
N GLU A 281 2.31 -27.71 -2.79
CA GLU A 281 1.49 -28.60 -1.95
C GLU A 281 1.48 -30.00 -2.57
N ASN A 282 1.80 -31.02 -1.77
CA ASN A 282 1.82 -32.43 -2.20
C ASN A 282 2.66 -32.71 -3.47
N GLY A 283 3.74 -31.95 -3.69
CA GLY A 283 4.62 -32.10 -4.87
C GLY A 283 4.11 -31.42 -6.14
N VAL A 284 3.00 -30.67 -6.07
CA VAL A 284 2.45 -29.90 -7.20
C VAL A 284 2.47 -28.41 -6.85
N ASN A 285 2.85 -27.56 -7.81
CA ASN A 285 2.78 -26.11 -7.63
C ASN A 285 1.32 -25.69 -7.46
N LEU A 286 1.01 -24.95 -6.39
CA LEU A 286 -0.31 -24.35 -6.20
C LEU A 286 -0.57 -23.34 -7.32
N LEU A 287 -1.74 -23.44 -7.94
CA LEU A 287 -2.20 -22.53 -8.98
C LEU A 287 -3.26 -21.58 -8.41
N ASP A 288 -3.21 -20.31 -8.81
CA ASP A 288 -4.24 -19.32 -8.51
C ASP A 288 -5.52 -19.57 -9.34
N ALA A 289 -6.58 -18.79 -9.09
CA ALA A 289 -7.84 -18.88 -9.82
C ALA A 289 -7.73 -18.61 -11.34
N LYS A 290 -6.57 -18.16 -11.82
CA LYS A 290 -6.25 -17.92 -13.24
C LYS A 290 -5.28 -18.97 -13.82
N GLY A 291 -4.86 -19.95 -13.03
CA GLY A 291 -3.92 -21.00 -13.45
C GLY A 291 -2.45 -20.62 -13.33
N ASN A 292 -2.09 -19.53 -12.64
CA ASN A 292 -0.70 -19.11 -12.43
C ASN A 292 -0.13 -19.71 -11.15
N LYS A 293 1.17 -20.02 -11.12
CA LYS A 293 1.83 -20.51 -9.90
C LYS A 293 1.81 -19.46 -8.79
N VAL A 294 1.42 -19.85 -7.59
CA VAL A 294 1.41 -18.96 -6.43
C VAL A 294 2.84 -18.79 -5.91
N ILE A 295 3.32 -17.55 -5.87
CA ILE A 295 4.64 -17.20 -5.31
C ILE A 295 4.59 -17.32 -3.78
N GLU A 296 5.47 -18.14 -3.20
CA GLU A 296 5.64 -18.30 -1.75
C GLU A 296 6.70 -17.35 -1.20
N ASN A 297 7.84 -17.22 -1.90
CA ASN A 297 8.95 -16.38 -1.46
C ASN A 297 9.83 -15.93 -2.65
N PHE A 298 10.83 -15.10 -2.36
CA PHE A 298 11.87 -14.68 -3.31
C PHE A 298 13.25 -15.04 -2.79
N GLU A 299 14.02 -15.81 -3.56
CA GLU A 299 15.43 -16.08 -3.28
C GLU A 299 16.29 -14.94 -3.84
N ARG A 300 17.02 -14.24 -2.96
CA ARG A 300 17.83 -13.07 -3.32
C ARG A 300 19.25 -13.52 -3.65
N TYR A 301 19.80 -12.99 -4.73
CA TYR A 301 21.18 -13.27 -5.14
C TYR A 301 21.95 -11.98 -5.40
N PHE A 302 23.28 -12.06 -5.40
CA PHE A 302 24.14 -10.94 -5.73
C PHE A 302 24.27 -10.78 -7.25
N PRO A 303 24.26 -9.54 -7.77
CA PRO A 303 24.42 -9.29 -9.20
C PRO A 303 25.76 -9.82 -9.72
N ASP A 304 25.72 -10.38 -10.93
CA ASP A 304 26.92 -10.67 -11.70
C ASP A 304 27.30 -9.44 -12.55
N PHE A 305 28.42 -8.81 -12.21
CA PHE A 305 28.91 -7.61 -12.89
C PHE A 305 29.50 -7.88 -14.29
N TYR A 306 29.70 -9.15 -14.67
CA TYR A 306 30.10 -9.52 -16.02
C TYR A 306 28.93 -9.48 -17.01
N ASN A 307 27.68 -9.51 -16.53
CA ASN A 307 26.49 -9.43 -17.38
C ASN A 307 26.11 -7.96 -17.68
N ASN A 308 25.83 -7.65 -18.94
CA ASN A 308 25.34 -6.33 -19.37
C ASN A 308 24.00 -5.95 -18.73
N GLU A 309 23.14 -6.93 -18.45
CA GLU A 309 21.83 -6.68 -17.81
C GLU A 309 21.99 -6.00 -16.44
N THR A 310 23.04 -6.34 -15.69
CA THR A 310 23.35 -5.73 -14.39
C THR A 310 23.63 -4.24 -14.52
N TRP A 311 24.34 -3.80 -15.56
CA TRP A 311 24.64 -2.39 -15.78
C TRP A 311 23.40 -1.59 -16.19
N ILE A 312 22.55 -2.19 -17.02
CA ILE A 312 21.26 -1.59 -17.39
C ILE A 312 20.35 -1.48 -16.16
N ALA A 313 20.30 -2.52 -15.32
CA ALA A 313 19.58 -2.49 -14.05
C ALA A 313 20.08 -1.37 -13.12
N ILE A 314 21.39 -1.21 -12.95
CA ILE A 314 21.98 -0.11 -12.18
C ILE A 314 21.58 1.25 -12.77
N PHE A 315 21.57 1.40 -14.09
CA PHE A 315 21.07 2.62 -14.73
C PHE A 315 19.61 2.91 -14.35
N PHE A 316 18.72 1.91 -14.36
CA PHE A 316 17.33 2.08 -13.91
C PHE A 316 17.22 2.42 -12.42
N ILE A 317 18.11 1.92 -11.55
CA ILE A 317 18.19 2.35 -10.15
C ILE A 317 18.48 3.85 -10.08
N VAL A 318 19.47 4.33 -10.83
CA VAL A 318 19.83 5.76 -10.86
C VAL A 318 18.67 6.61 -11.40
N VAL A 319 18.04 6.18 -12.50
CA VAL A 319 16.87 6.87 -13.06
C VAL A 319 15.75 6.96 -12.05
N GLY A 320 15.42 5.86 -11.36
CA GLY A 320 14.41 5.84 -10.30
C GLY A 320 14.71 6.82 -9.18
N ALA A 321 15.97 6.87 -8.70
CA ALA A 321 16.37 7.82 -7.67
C ALA A 321 16.26 9.28 -8.13
N VAL A 322 16.71 9.58 -9.36
CA VAL A 322 16.64 10.92 -9.96
C VAL A 322 15.20 11.37 -10.14
N ILE A 323 14.28 10.50 -10.56
CA ILE A 323 12.85 10.83 -10.70
C ILE A 323 12.30 11.37 -9.38
N ILE A 324 12.61 10.71 -8.26
CA ILE A 324 12.14 11.15 -6.93
C ILE A 324 12.74 12.51 -6.55
N LEU A 325 14.04 12.68 -6.76
CA LEU A 325 14.72 13.96 -6.45
C LEU A 325 14.17 15.12 -7.30
N LEU A 326 13.79 14.86 -8.55
CA LEU A 326 13.17 15.86 -9.42
C LEU A 326 11.74 16.18 -8.98
N ILE A 327 10.91 15.17 -8.72
CA ILE A 327 9.53 15.36 -8.26
C ILE A 327 9.51 16.23 -7.00
N ASP A 328 10.45 15.98 -6.09
CA ASP A 328 10.52 16.74 -4.86
C ASP A 328 10.96 18.19 -5.09
N LYS A 329 12.00 18.44 -5.89
CA LYS A 329 12.47 19.80 -6.19
C LYS A 329 11.35 20.70 -6.71
N TYR A 330 10.47 20.18 -7.57
CA TYR A 330 9.29 20.89 -8.08
C TYR A 330 8.11 20.95 -7.08
N GLY A 331 8.09 20.06 -6.08
CA GLY A 331 7.12 20.07 -4.98
C GLY A 331 7.45 21.08 -3.89
N ALA A 332 8.73 21.28 -3.58
CA ALA A 332 9.22 22.23 -2.58
C ALA A 332 8.91 23.69 -2.94
N GLU A 333 9.00 24.05 -4.23
CA GLU A 333 8.61 25.39 -4.73
C GLU A 333 7.12 25.72 -4.51
N ARG A 334 6.27 24.73 -4.18
CA ARG A 334 4.86 24.95 -3.78
C ARG A 334 4.62 24.91 -2.27
N LYS A 335 5.61 24.53 -1.46
CA LYS A 335 5.54 24.55 0.02
C LYS A 335 5.70 25.94 0.61
N GLU A 336 6.33 26.89 -0.09
CA GLU A 336 6.48 28.29 0.38
C GLU A 336 5.15 29.04 0.58
N TYR A 337 4.02 28.49 0.12
CA TYR A 337 2.67 29.03 0.35
C TYR A 337 1.89 28.31 1.48
N ILE A 338 2.56 27.51 2.31
CA ILE A 338 1.92 26.69 3.37
C ILE A 338 2.11 27.30 4.78
N ASP A 339 3.02 28.26 4.94
CA ASP A 339 3.35 28.86 6.25
C ASP A 339 2.79 30.30 6.46
N GLU A 340 1.73 30.70 5.76
CA GLU A 340 0.93 31.90 6.10
C GLU A 340 -0.50 31.58 6.56
#